data_AF-A0A5B9EEZ3-F1
#
_entry.id   AF-A0A5B9EEZ3-F1
#
_cell.length_a   1.000
_cell.length_b   1.000
_cell.length_c   1.000
_cell.angle_alpha   90.00
_cell.angle_beta   90.00
_cell.angle_gamma   90.00
#
_symmetry.space_group_name_H-M   'P 1'
#
loop_
_entity.id
_entity.type
_entity.pdbx_description
1 polymer ?
#
loop_
_entity_poly.entity_id
_entity_poly.type
_entity_poly.pdbx_seq_one_letter_code
_entity_poly.pdbx_strand_id
1 'polypeptide(L)'
;METSSREIIRCTRCRLQQYMTQTQRCRRCSGDLLPPPPPPEPTGPETVTASNLMASRLRLVRRCRHFSQPELAERAQVSQQFISVMERGRSRVTLETLERYARALNLPLHVLFAPAPQFERYLQKQGMV
;
A
#
# COMPACT_ATOMS: atom_id res chain seq x y z
N MET A 1 14.89 48.38 21.15
CA MET A 1 13.56 48.50 20.53
C MET A 1 13.57 47.64 19.28
N GLU A 2 13.22 46.37 19.39
CA GLU A 2 13.18 45.47 18.22
C GLU A 2 11.87 45.73 17.47
N THR A 3 11.99 46.32 16.29
CA THR A 3 10.90 46.47 15.33
C THR A 3 10.49 45.08 14.86
N SER A 4 9.50 44.49 15.54
CA SER A 4 8.86 43.23 15.15
C SER A 4 8.24 43.40 13.76
N SER A 5 9.01 43.01 12.74
CA SER A 5 8.58 42.99 11.35
C SER A 5 7.55 41.88 11.21
N ARG A 6 6.27 42.26 11.20
CA ARG A 6 5.16 41.31 11.10
C ARG A 6 5.14 40.71 9.69
N GLU A 7 5.40 39.41 9.59
CA GLU A 7 5.37 38.67 8.33
C GLU A 7 3.98 38.75 7.68
N ILE A 8 3.92 39.04 6.38
CA ILE A 8 2.67 39.08 5.61
C ILE A 8 2.45 37.73 4.95
N ILE A 9 1.31 37.10 5.24
CA ILE A 9 0.91 35.79 4.71
C ILE A 9 -0.42 35.87 3.95
N ARG A 10 -0.55 35.11 2.86
CA ARG A 10 -1.77 35.01 2.06
C ARG A 10 -2.54 33.75 2.44
N CYS A 11 -3.79 33.90 2.88
CA CYS A 11 -4.65 32.76 3.17
C CYS A 11 -4.94 31.96 1.89
N THR A 12 -4.67 30.65 1.91
CA THR A 12 -4.95 29.74 0.79
C THR A 12 -6.44 29.50 0.56
N ARG A 13 -7.28 29.68 1.59
CA ARG A 13 -8.74 29.50 1.52
C ARG A 13 -9.49 30.71 0.96
N CYS A 14 -9.24 31.91 1.49
CA CYS A 14 -9.99 33.12 1.12
C CYS A 14 -9.16 34.20 0.41
N ARG A 15 -7.88 33.93 0.12
CA ARG A 15 -6.93 34.81 -0.60
C ARG A 15 -6.61 36.15 0.08
N LEU A 16 -7.09 36.38 1.30
CA LEU A 16 -6.78 37.59 2.06
C LEU A 16 -5.29 37.64 2.44
N GLN A 17 -4.65 38.78 2.17
CA GLN A 17 -3.34 39.12 2.72
C GLN A 17 -3.51 39.73 4.12
N GLN A 18 -2.75 39.22 5.09
CA GLN A 18 -2.78 39.67 6.48
C GLN A 18 -1.43 39.44 7.15
N TYR A 19 -1.22 40.06 8.30
CA TYR A 19 -0.07 39.76 9.15
C TYR A 19 -0.24 38.41 9.87
N MET A 20 0.85 37.66 10.04
CA MET A 20 0.84 36.42 10.81
C MET A 20 0.48 36.70 12.27
N THR A 21 -0.58 36.05 12.75
CA THR A 21 -1.09 36.19 14.12
C THR A 21 -0.59 35.05 15.01
N GLN A 22 -0.58 35.23 16.34
CA GLN A 22 -0.14 34.19 17.29
C GLN A 22 -0.93 32.89 17.16
N THR A 23 -2.23 32.99 16.81
CA THR A 23 -3.11 31.84 16.66
C THR A 23 -2.98 31.17 15.29
N GLN A 24 -2.21 31.75 14.35
CA GLN A 24 -2.01 31.25 12.98
C GLN A 24 -3.32 31.00 12.21
N ARG A 25 -4.40 31.70 12.57
CA ARG A 25 -5.71 31.62 11.90
C ARG A 25 -5.97 32.85 11.05
N CYS A 26 -6.62 32.63 9.91
CA CYS A 26 -7.05 33.70 9.04
C CYS A 26 -8.13 34.56 9.72
N ARG A 27 -7.92 35.87 9.81
CA ARG A 27 -8.87 36.82 10.41
C ARG A 27 -10.23 36.91 9.72
N ARG A 28 -10.36 36.40 8.49
CA ARG A 28 -11.61 36.47 7.70
C ARG A 28 -12.39 35.16 7.69
N CYS A 29 -11.72 34.05 7.37
CA CYS A 29 -12.40 32.74 7.26
C CYS A 29 -12.10 31.81 8.43
N SER A 30 -11.33 32.26 9.41
CA SER A 30 -10.89 31.48 10.57
C SER A 30 -10.17 30.17 10.22
N GLY A 31 -9.65 30.01 9.01
CA GLY A 31 -8.92 28.82 8.57
C GLY A 31 -7.43 28.92 8.88
N ASP A 32 -6.76 27.78 9.00
CA ASP A 32 -5.33 27.72 9.32
C ASP A 32 -4.49 28.33 8.17
N LEU A 33 -3.52 29.17 8.54
CA LEU A 33 -2.67 29.89 7.58
C LEU A 33 -1.41 29.11 7.20
N LEU A 34 -0.98 28.20 8.06
CA LEU A 34 0.07 27.26 7.72
C LEU A 34 -0.53 26.13 6.90
N PRO A 35 0.17 25.67 5.84
CA PRO A 35 -0.17 24.39 5.24
C PRO A 35 -0.09 23.31 6.34
N PRO A 36 -0.93 22.26 6.27
CA PRO A 36 -0.73 21.11 7.15
C PRO A 36 0.73 20.66 7.02
N PRO A 37 1.35 20.15 8.11
CA PRO A 37 2.69 19.58 7.99
C PRO A 37 2.71 18.63 6.80
N PRO A 38 3.80 18.60 6.01
CA PRO A 38 3.90 17.66 4.91
C PRO A 38 3.51 16.28 5.43
N PRO A 39 2.73 15.48 4.68
CA PRO A 39 2.45 14.10 5.09
C PRO A 39 3.77 13.46 5.49
N PRO A 40 3.82 12.68 6.58
CA PRO A 40 5.07 12.15 7.09
C PRO A 40 5.84 11.56 5.92
N GLU A 41 6.98 12.18 5.59
CA GLU A 41 7.84 11.70 4.51
C GLU A 41 8.09 10.21 4.80
N PRO A 42 8.01 9.31 3.80
CA PRO A 42 8.21 7.88 4.03
C PRO A 42 9.59 7.68 4.65
N THR A 43 9.62 7.42 5.95
CA THR A 43 10.83 7.25 6.73
C THR A 43 11.43 5.87 6.44
N GLY A 44 12.29 5.83 5.42
CA GLY A 44 13.16 4.70 5.12
C GLY A 44 12.65 3.76 4.02
N PRO A 45 13.48 2.80 3.58
CA PRO A 45 13.05 1.78 2.64
C PRO A 45 11.92 1.02 3.31
N GLU A 46 10.74 1.03 2.71
CA GLU A 46 9.61 0.20 3.11
C GLU A 46 10.15 -1.23 3.30
N THR A 47 10.30 -1.67 4.54
CA THR A 47 10.86 -3.00 4.82
C THR A 47 9.95 -4.00 4.16
N VAL A 48 10.42 -4.63 3.08
CA VAL A 48 9.68 -5.67 2.37
C VAL A 48 9.50 -6.81 3.36
N THR A 49 8.35 -6.81 4.02
CA THR A 49 7.98 -7.86 4.96
C THR A 49 7.69 -9.12 4.16
N ALA A 50 8.00 -10.28 4.75
CA ALA A 50 7.73 -11.57 4.11
C ALA A 50 6.26 -11.68 3.65
N SER A 51 5.32 -11.14 4.44
CA SER A 51 3.90 -11.07 4.09
C SER A 51 3.62 -10.28 2.80
N ASN A 52 4.26 -9.12 2.61
CA ASN A 52 4.07 -8.29 1.41
C ASN A 52 4.68 -8.97 0.18
N LEU A 53 5.82 -9.63 0.34
CA LEU A 53 6.44 -10.43 -0.73
C LEU A 53 5.53 -11.59 -1.15
N MET A 54 5.04 -12.38 -0.18
CA MET A 54 4.11 -13.50 -0.43
C MET A 54 2.85 -13.03 -1.16
N ALA A 55 2.22 -11.96 -0.65
CA ALA A 55 1.01 -11.38 -1.22
C ALA A 55 1.22 -10.96 -2.68
N SER A 56 2.36 -10.31 -2.96
CA SER A 56 2.71 -9.86 -4.31
C SER A 56 2.95 -11.04 -5.26
N ARG A 57 3.61 -12.10 -4.80
CA ARG A 57 3.86 -13.32 -5.58
C ARG A 57 2.57 -14.06 -5.90
N LEU A 58 1.70 -14.26 -4.91
CA LEU A 58 0.38 -14.89 -5.09
C LEU A 58 -0.46 -14.12 -6.11
N ARG A 59 -0.51 -12.79 -5.98
CA ARG A 59 -1.23 -11.92 -6.91
C ARG A 59 -0.67 -11.97 -8.32
N LEU A 60 0.66 -11.99 -8.46
CA LEU A 60 1.30 -12.12 -9.77
C LEU A 60 0.91 -13.43 -10.44
N VAL A 61 1.08 -14.55 -9.74
CA VAL A 61 0.76 -15.88 -10.26
C VAL A 61 -0.73 -15.99 -10.62
N ARG A 62 -1.63 -15.44 -9.80
CA ARG A 62 -3.06 -15.40 -10.12
C ARG A 62 -3.32 -14.70 -11.45
N ARG A 63 -2.71 -13.53 -11.66
CA ARG A 63 -2.88 -12.75 -12.90
C ARG A 63 -2.30 -13.44 -14.12
N CYS A 64 -1.13 -14.06 -13.99
CA CYS A 64 -0.53 -14.85 -15.08
C CYS A 64 -1.41 -16.06 -15.47
N ARG A 65 -2.24 -16.56 -14.56
CA ARG A 65 -3.22 -17.61 -14.84
C ARG A 65 -4.60 -17.09 -15.23
N HIS A 66 -4.74 -15.78 -15.43
CA HIS A 66 -5.98 -15.12 -15.83
C HIS A 66 -7.17 -15.34 -14.89
N PHE A 67 -6.92 -15.69 -13.63
CA PHE A 67 -7.99 -15.80 -12.65
C PHE A 67 -8.31 -14.43 -12.06
N SER A 68 -9.58 -14.07 -12.03
CA SER A 68 -10.10 -13.00 -11.19
C SER A 68 -10.05 -13.41 -9.70
N GLN A 69 -10.21 -12.43 -8.80
CA GLN A 69 -10.33 -12.72 -7.37
C GLN A 69 -11.53 -13.61 -7.01
N PRO A 70 -12.75 -13.40 -7.55
CA PRO A 70 -13.88 -14.28 -7.24
C PRO A 70 -13.69 -15.70 -7.79
N GLU A 71 -13.16 -15.87 -9.01
CA GLU A 71 -12.89 -17.21 -9.57
C GLU A 71 -11.86 -17.97 -8.72
N LEU A 72 -10.81 -17.28 -8.26
CA LEU A 72 -9.84 -17.91 -7.37
C LEU A 72 -10.44 -18.23 -6.00
N ALA A 73 -11.30 -17.36 -5.47
CA ALA A 73 -11.97 -17.56 -4.20
C ALA A 73 -12.83 -18.84 -4.22
N GLU A 74 -13.59 -19.03 -5.29
CA GLU A 74 -14.39 -20.24 -5.53
C GLU A 74 -13.50 -21.47 -5.59
N ARG A 75 -12.42 -21.42 -6.39
CA ARG A 75 -11.47 -22.53 -6.54
C ARG A 75 -10.73 -22.88 -5.25
N ALA A 76 -10.43 -21.88 -4.41
CA ALA A 76 -9.78 -22.04 -3.13
C ALA A 76 -10.76 -22.34 -1.97
N GLN A 77 -12.08 -22.34 -2.24
CA GLN A 77 -13.14 -22.51 -1.24
C GLN A 77 -13.03 -21.50 -0.07
N VAL A 78 -12.80 -20.24 -0.41
CA VAL A 78 -12.70 -19.12 0.54
C VAL A 78 -13.51 -17.92 0.03
N SER A 79 -13.70 -16.90 0.87
CA SER A 79 -14.39 -15.68 0.42
C SER A 79 -13.51 -14.81 -0.48
N GLN A 80 -14.12 -14.09 -1.42
CA GLN A 80 -13.41 -13.10 -2.25
C GLN A 80 -12.74 -12.02 -1.39
N GLN A 81 -13.40 -11.59 -0.29
CA GLN A 81 -12.84 -10.64 0.66
C GLN A 81 -11.52 -11.17 1.27
N PHE A 82 -11.48 -12.48 1.58
CA PHE A 82 -10.29 -13.12 2.10
C PHE A 82 -9.13 -13.10 1.09
N ILE A 83 -9.40 -13.42 -0.19
CA ILE A 83 -8.42 -13.27 -1.28
C ILE A 83 -7.89 -11.84 -1.36
N SER A 84 -8.77 -10.84 -1.32
CA SER A 84 -8.41 -9.42 -1.38
C SER A 84 -7.56 -8.96 -0.18
N VAL A 85 -7.87 -9.42 1.03
CA VAL A 85 -7.08 -9.11 2.24
C VAL A 85 -5.70 -9.78 2.18
N MET A 86 -5.64 -11.01 1.67
CA MET A 86 -4.38 -11.76 1.50
C MET A 86 -3.45 -11.09 0.48
N GLU A 87 -3.96 -10.73 -0.70
CA GLU A 87 -3.16 -10.09 -1.76
C GLU A 87 -2.67 -8.68 -1.40
N ARG A 88 -3.24 -8.07 -0.36
CA ARG A 88 -2.79 -6.78 0.18
C ARG A 88 -1.72 -6.91 1.26
N GLY A 89 -1.30 -8.13 1.62
CA GLY A 89 -0.30 -8.36 2.68
C GLY A 89 -0.80 -8.04 4.10
N ARG A 90 -2.12 -7.81 4.27
CA ARG A 90 -2.72 -7.36 5.54
C ARG A 90 -3.26 -8.50 6.40
N SER A 91 -2.89 -9.74 6.10
CA SER A 91 -3.43 -10.93 6.77
C SER A 91 -2.34 -11.73 7.48
N ARG A 92 -2.60 -12.13 8.72
CA ARG A 92 -1.86 -13.23 9.37
C ARG A 92 -2.42 -14.54 8.83
N VAL A 93 -1.82 -15.06 7.76
CA VAL A 93 -2.24 -16.32 7.14
C VAL A 93 -1.56 -17.51 7.81
N THR A 94 -2.33 -18.58 8.02
CA THR A 94 -1.75 -19.87 8.41
C THR A 94 -1.10 -20.54 7.21
N LEU A 95 -0.18 -21.47 7.47
CA LEU A 95 0.44 -22.29 6.42
C LEU A 95 -0.62 -23.06 5.62
N GLU A 96 -1.61 -23.63 6.31
CA GLU A 96 -2.74 -24.34 5.70
C GLU A 96 -3.52 -23.46 4.70
N THR A 97 -3.73 -22.20 5.04
CA THR A 97 -4.40 -21.25 4.14
C THR A 97 -3.57 -20.98 2.90
N LEU A 98 -2.26 -20.76 3.09
CA LEU A 98 -1.30 -20.59 2.01
C LEU A 98 -1.28 -21.81 1.08
N GLU A 99 -1.35 -23.02 1.63
CA GLU A 99 -1.45 -24.27 0.87
C GLU A 99 -2.73 -24.34 0.03
N ARG A 100 -3.89 -24.01 0.59
CA ARG A 100 -5.14 -23.97 -0.18
C ARG A 100 -5.05 -23.00 -1.35
N TYR A 101 -4.50 -21.81 -1.11
CA TYR A 101 -4.33 -20.79 -2.14
C TYR A 101 -3.35 -21.23 -3.22
N ALA A 102 -2.19 -21.79 -2.84
CA ALA A 102 -1.19 -22.32 -3.75
C ALA A 102 -1.76 -23.47 -4.58
N ARG A 103 -2.53 -24.38 -3.96
CA ARG A 103 -3.23 -25.48 -4.64
C ARG A 103 -4.26 -24.97 -5.64
N ALA A 104 -5.08 -23.98 -5.26
CA ALA A 104 -6.04 -23.37 -6.18
C ALA A 104 -5.34 -22.74 -7.39
N LEU A 105 -4.16 -22.16 -7.18
CA LEU A 105 -3.32 -21.66 -8.25
C LEU A 105 -2.58 -22.75 -9.03
N ASN A 106 -2.58 -24.03 -8.66
CA ASN A 106 -1.67 -25.04 -9.20
C ASN A 106 -0.19 -24.60 -9.09
N LEU A 107 0.19 -24.05 -7.93
CA LEU A 107 1.52 -23.60 -7.60
C LEU A 107 2.09 -24.46 -6.47
N PRO A 108 3.27 -25.09 -6.62
CA PRO A 108 3.93 -25.76 -5.51
C PRO A 108 4.28 -24.75 -4.42
N LEU A 109 3.92 -25.04 -3.16
CA LEU A 109 4.04 -24.08 -2.05
C LEU A 109 5.48 -23.55 -1.87
N HIS A 110 6.48 -24.43 -2.01
CA HIS A 110 7.89 -24.07 -1.82
C HIS A 110 8.36 -22.95 -2.78
N VAL A 111 7.74 -22.83 -3.95
CA VAL A 111 8.06 -21.79 -4.94
C VAL A 111 7.80 -20.40 -4.36
N LEU A 112 6.75 -20.24 -3.54
CA LEU A 112 6.44 -18.97 -2.90
C LEU A 112 7.57 -18.48 -1.99
N PHE A 113 8.34 -19.39 -1.41
CA PHE A 113 9.44 -19.10 -0.49
C PHE A 113 10.82 -19.05 -1.16
N ALA A 114 10.90 -19.36 -2.46
CA ALA A 114 12.16 -19.37 -3.19
C ALA A 114 12.80 -17.96 -3.27
N PRO A 115 14.14 -17.83 -3.27
CA PRO A 115 14.83 -16.61 -3.65
C PRO A 115 14.30 -16.01 -4.96
N ALA A 116 14.33 -14.68 -5.10
CA ALA A 116 13.77 -13.98 -6.26
C ALA A 116 14.24 -14.55 -7.62
N PRO A 117 15.55 -14.81 -7.85
CA PRO A 117 16.00 -15.37 -9.14
C PRO A 117 15.41 -16.75 -9.44
N GLN A 118 15.13 -17.55 -8.41
CA GLN A 118 14.58 -18.90 -8.58
C GLN A 118 13.07 -18.84 -8.86
N PHE A 119 12.38 -17.91 -8.20
CA PHE A 119 10.96 -17.64 -8.45
C PHE A 119 10.74 -17.14 -9.89
N GLU A 120 11.56 -16.21 -10.37
CA GLU A 120 11.49 -15.69 -11.75
C GLU A 120 11.72 -16.79 -12.79
N ARG A 121 12.76 -17.62 -12.59
CA ARG A 121 13.03 -18.77 -13.46
C ARG A 121 11.88 -19.77 -13.48
N TYR A 122 11.19 -19.96 -12.34
CA TYR A 122 10.00 -20.79 -12.29
C TYR A 122 8.88 -20.22 -13.17
N LEU A 123 8.60 -18.91 -13.07
CA LEU A 123 7.56 -18.27 -13.89
C LEU A 123 7.87 -18.37 -15.39
N GLN A 124 9.12 -18.14 -15.80
CA GLN A 124 9.56 -18.28 -17.20
C GLN A 124 9.35 -19.71 -17.72
N LYS A 125 9.75 -20.73 -16.94
CA LYS A 125 9.54 -22.14 -17.31
C LYS A 125 8.06 -22.51 -17.47
N GLN A 126 7.17 -21.80 -16.79
CA GLN A 126 5.72 -22.01 -16.86
C GLN A 126 5.05 -21.15 -17.96
N GLY A 127 5.82 -20.37 -18.74
CA GLY A 127 5.28 -19.48 -19.77
C GLY A 127 4.43 -18.34 -19.22
N MET A 128 4.69 -17.91 -17.99
CA MET A 128 3.92 -16.87 -17.29
C MET A 128 4.48 -15.46 -17.49
N VAL A 129 5.70 -15.36 -18.03
CA VAL A 129 6.48 -14.15 -18.31
C VAL A 129 7.30 -14.40 -19.56
#